data_AF-A0A2V3PPA5-F1
#
_entry.id   AF-A0A2V3PPA5-F1
#
_cell.length_a   1.000
_cell.length_b   1.000
_cell.length_c   1.000
_cell.angle_alpha   90.00
_cell.angle_beta   90.00
_cell.angle_gamma   90.00
#
_symmetry.space_group_name_H-M   'P 1'
#
loop_
_entity.id
_entity.type
_entity.pdbx_description
1 polymer ?
#
loop_
_entity_poly.entity_id
_entity_poly.type
_entity_poly.pdbx_seq_one_letter_code
_entity_poly.pdbx_strand_id
1 'polypeptide(L)'
;MKTSIITIIAAFLSISTSFGGNTIHKNVEGSKEEGTVTTTVYNGTDNTGLIPFKQTVFEYNTDKNLKERISYKWESNTQQWLVVSKYKYEYNISGELINISYMSWNESSKSWNKDVQYAMYIYDKSNESSPIKYLSVTDSKNKKY
;
A
#
# COMPACT_ATOMS: atom_id res chain seq x y z
N MET A 1 16.47 27.99 9.69
CA MET A 1 16.17 26.56 9.88
C MET A 1 15.26 26.42 11.08
N LYS A 2 14.00 26.00 10.89
CA LYS A 2 13.14 25.58 12.00
C LYS A 2 13.19 24.05 12.02
N THR A 3 13.89 23.50 13.01
CA THR A 3 13.92 22.06 13.25
C THR A 3 12.61 21.71 13.93
N SER A 4 11.62 21.25 13.15
CA SER A 4 10.42 20.66 13.72
C SER A 4 10.75 19.25 14.17
N ILE A 5 10.77 19.04 15.47
CA ILE A 5 10.81 17.71 16.10
C ILE A 5 9.54 16.99 15.67
N ILE A 6 9.67 15.97 14.82
CA ILE A 6 8.55 15.11 14.44
C ILE A 6 8.32 14.18 15.62
N THR A 7 7.34 14.51 16.46
CA THR A 7 6.83 13.61 17.49
C THR A 7 6.15 12.43 16.81
N ILE A 8 6.84 11.29 16.70
CA ILE A 8 6.24 10.05 16.20
C ILE A 8 5.36 9.49 17.32
N ILE A 9 4.05 9.73 17.23
CA ILE A 9 3.09 8.96 18.04
C ILE A 9 3.00 7.58 17.40
N ALA A 10 3.80 6.64 17.88
CA ALA A 10 3.65 5.23 17.53
C ALA A 10 2.51 4.64 18.37
N ALA A 11 1.37 4.36 17.75
CA ALA A 11 0.28 3.66 18.40
C ALA A 11 0.45 2.15 18.16
N PHE A 12 0.98 1.44 19.17
CA PHE A 12 1.08 -0.02 19.16
C PHE A 12 -0.32 -0.64 19.35
N LEU A 13 -1.09 -0.73 18.27
CA LEU A 13 -2.38 -1.43 18.25
C LEU A 13 -2.16 -2.92 17.97
N SER A 14 -1.88 -3.71 19.01
CA SER A 14 -1.79 -5.17 18.90
C SER A 14 -3.18 -5.79 18.68
N ILE A 15 -3.64 -5.82 17.44
CA ILE A 15 -4.74 -6.70 17.04
C ILE A 15 -4.12 -8.08 16.84
N SER A 16 -4.15 -8.93 17.87
CA SER A 16 -3.69 -10.31 17.79
C SER A 16 -4.80 -11.20 17.23
N THR A 17 -4.53 -11.85 16.11
CA THR A 17 -5.33 -12.97 15.61
C THR A 17 -4.46 -14.21 15.61
N SER A 18 -4.83 -15.23 16.37
CA SER A 18 -4.13 -16.52 16.40
C SER A 18 -4.75 -17.48 15.39
N PHE A 19 -3.92 -18.05 14.52
CA PHE A 19 -4.29 -19.17 13.65
C PHE A 19 -3.18 -20.22 13.77
N GLY A 20 -3.51 -21.40 14.28
CA GLY A 20 -2.56 -22.52 14.36
C GLY A 20 -1.31 -22.30 15.22
N GLY A 21 -1.37 -21.45 16.25
CA GLY A 21 -0.26 -21.20 17.17
C GLY A 21 0.69 -20.06 16.78
N ASN A 22 0.49 -19.42 15.63
CA ASN A 22 1.26 -18.24 15.24
C ASN A 22 0.44 -16.97 15.51
N THR A 23 1.01 -15.99 16.22
CA THR A 23 0.37 -14.70 16.53
C THR A 23 0.83 -13.65 15.54
N ILE A 24 -0.11 -12.89 15.00
CA ILE A 24 0.18 -11.74 14.14
C ILE A 24 0.08 -10.49 14.99
N HIS A 25 1.13 -9.66 14.95
CA HIS A 25 1.16 -8.36 15.61
C HIS A 25 1.20 -7.26 14.57
N LYS A 26 0.46 -6.17 14.81
CA LYS A 26 0.43 -5.01 13.92
C LYS A 26 0.91 -3.78 14.68
N ASN A 27 1.90 -3.08 14.14
CA ASN A 27 2.26 -1.73 14.57
C ASN A 27 1.71 -0.72 13.57
N VAL A 28 1.21 0.41 14.06
CA VAL A 28 0.72 1.51 13.24
C VAL A 28 1.42 2.80 13.69
N GLU A 29 2.10 3.44 12.75
CA GLU A 29 2.85 4.67 12.95
C GLU A 29 2.28 5.78 12.07
N GLY A 30 2.23 7.00 12.62
CA GLY A 30 1.68 8.17 11.94
C GLY A 30 0.16 8.20 11.90
N SER A 31 -0.37 9.17 11.17
CA SER A 31 -1.81 9.40 11.07
C SER A 31 -2.21 9.93 9.70
N LYS A 32 -3.49 9.78 9.33
CA LYS A 32 -4.03 10.45 8.15
C LYS A 32 -3.88 11.97 8.23
N GLU A 33 -3.87 12.51 9.45
CA GLU A 33 -3.69 13.94 9.66
C GLU A 33 -2.30 14.43 9.25
N GLU A 34 -1.27 13.65 9.56
CA GLU A 34 0.12 13.88 9.16
C GLU A 34 0.38 13.57 7.68
N GLY A 35 -0.57 12.94 6.99
CA GLY A 35 -0.50 12.61 5.57
C GLY A 35 0.15 11.26 5.27
N THR A 36 0.76 10.61 6.26
CA THR A 36 1.38 9.28 6.08
C THR A 36 1.03 8.37 7.24
N VAL A 37 0.61 7.15 6.92
CA VAL A 37 0.43 6.06 7.89
C VAL A 37 1.29 4.89 7.45
N THR A 38 2.12 4.37 8.36
CA THR A 38 2.89 3.15 8.15
C THR A 38 2.31 2.04 9.01
N THR A 39 2.02 0.90 8.40
CA THR A 39 1.62 -0.33 9.09
C THR A 39 2.74 -1.35 8.94
N THR A 40 3.24 -1.89 10.05
CA THR A 40 4.18 -3.01 10.04
C THR A 40 3.52 -4.22 10.70
N VAL A 41 3.57 -5.36 10.02
CA VAL A 41 3.06 -6.65 10.49
C VAL A 41 4.22 -7.53 10.88
N TYR A 42 4.14 -8.12 12.05
CA TYR A 42 5.13 -9.01 12.63
C TYR A 42 4.50 -10.38 12.90
N ASN A 43 5.30 -11.43 12.72
CA ASN A 43 4.96 -12.78 13.17
C ASN A 43 5.74 -13.06 14.46
N GLY A 44 5.09 -13.74 15.41
CA GLY A 44 5.72 -14.22 16.64
C GLY A 44 4.72 -15.02 17.47
N THR A 45 5.20 -15.84 18.38
CA THR A 45 4.33 -16.59 19.30
C THR A 45 3.90 -15.69 20.47
N ASP A 46 4.81 -14.79 20.90
CA ASP A 46 4.67 -13.82 21.99
C ASP A 46 5.34 -12.47 21.64
N ASN A 47 5.25 -11.46 22.52
CA ASN A 47 5.95 -10.16 22.36
C ASN A 47 7.49 -10.28 22.35
N THR A 48 8.04 -11.48 22.52
CA THR A 48 9.47 -11.79 22.39
C THR A 48 9.73 -12.49 21.07
N GLY A 49 10.70 -12.00 20.29
CA GLY A 49 11.06 -12.62 19.00
C GLY A 49 10.14 -12.23 17.84
N LEU A 50 9.58 -11.01 17.86
CA LEU A 50 8.79 -10.48 16.74
C LEU A 50 9.66 -10.32 15.49
N ILE A 51 9.33 -11.05 14.43
CA ILE A 51 10.01 -10.96 13.14
C ILE A 51 9.12 -10.14 12.20
N PRO A 52 9.61 -9.03 11.62
CA PRO A 52 8.86 -8.29 10.63
C PRO A 52 8.53 -9.19 9.44
N PHE A 53 7.32 -9.05 8.93
CA PHE A 53 6.83 -9.86 7.81
C PHE A 53 6.46 -8.99 6.62
N LYS A 54 5.68 -7.93 6.87
CA LYS A 54 5.16 -7.04 5.84
C LYS A 54 5.09 -5.62 6.37
N GLN A 55 5.42 -4.66 5.53
CA GLN A 55 5.15 -3.25 5.80
C GLN A 55 4.29 -2.66 4.69
N THR A 56 3.42 -1.72 5.04
CA THR A 56 2.62 -0.98 4.08
C THR A 56 2.60 0.48 4.48
N VAL A 57 3.03 1.34 3.56
CA VAL A 57 3.01 2.79 3.72
C VAL A 57 1.82 3.33 2.92
N PHE A 58 1.01 4.14 3.57
CA PHE A 58 -0.15 4.81 3.00
C PHE A 58 0.13 6.31 3.00
N GLU A 59 0.06 6.94 1.84
CA GLU A 59 0.12 8.39 1.69
C GLU A 59 -1.26 8.94 1.39
N TYR A 60 -1.61 10.05 2.03
CA TYR A 60 -2.87 10.75 1.88
C TYR A 60 -2.61 12.14 1.28
N ASN A 61 -3.54 12.61 0.46
CA ASN A 61 -3.51 13.99 -0.04
C ASN A 61 -4.03 14.99 1.01
N THR A 62 -4.04 16.27 0.66
CA THR A 62 -4.55 17.35 1.54
C THR A 62 -6.00 17.16 1.95
N ASP A 63 -6.79 16.52 1.11
CA ASP A 63 -8.21 16.23 1.34
C ASP A 63 -8.44 14.92 2.12
N LYS A 64 -7.36 14.34 2.66
CA LYS A 64 -7.35 13.08 3.43
C LYS A 64 -7.79 11.84 2.66
N ASN A 65 -7.83 11.93 1.33
CA ASN A 65 -8.04 10.80 0.44
C ASN A 65 -6.74 10.03 0.26
N LEU A 66 -6.83 8.70 0.21
CA LEU A 66 -5.65 7.85 -0.01
C LEU A 66 -5.10 8.14 -1.40
N LYS A 67 -3.85 8.57 -1.51
CA LYS A 67 -3.16 8.94 -2.74
C LYS A 67 -2.29 7.79 -3.24
N GLU A 68 -1.54 7.17 -2.34
CA GLU A 68 -0.60 6.11 -2.68
C GLU A 68 -0.54 5.04 -1.58
N ARG A 69 -0.31 3.80 -1.98
CA ARG A 69 -0.03 2.67 -1.07
C ARG A 69 1.16 1.88 -1.60
N ILE A 70 2.26 1.84 -0.85
CA ILE A 70 3.43 1.02 -1.16
C ILE A 70 3.50 -0.16 -0.21
N SER A 71 3.73 -1.36 -0.74
CA SER A 71 3.91 -2.58 0.05
C SER A 71 5.35 -3.05 0.00
N TYR A 72 5.85 -3.50 1.15
CA TYR A 72 7.19 -4.04 1.34
C TYR A 72 7.13 -5.41 1.99
N LYS A 73 8.09 -6.25 1.67
CA LYS A 73 8.34 -7.56 2.29
C LYS A 73 9.65 -7.46 3.08
N TRP A 74 9.68 -8.07 4.26
CA TRP A 74 10.92 -8.23 5.00
C TRP A 74 11.76 -9.38 4.41
N GLU A 75 13.02 -9.11 4.11
CA GLU A 75 14.02 -10.12 3.76
C GLU A 75 14.88 -10.40 4.98
N SER A 76 14.68 -11.55 5.61
CA SER A 76 15.33 -11.90 6.88
C SER A 76 16.83 -12.13 6.73
N ASN A 77 17.29 -12.59 5.56
CA ASN A 77 18.70 -12.89 5.34
C ASN A 77 19.55 -11.62 5.30
N THR A 78 19.03 -10.56 4.67
CA THR A 78 19.73 -9.28 4.55
C THR A 78 19.27 -8.24 5.58
N GLN A 79 18.22 -8.55 6.34
CA GLN A 79 17.57 -7.65 7.30
C GLN A 79 17.14 -6.33 6.66
N GLN A 80 16.48 -6.42 5.50
CA GLN A 80 16.05 -5.26 4.72
C GLN A 80 14.59 -5.38 4.28
N TRP A 81 13.94 -4.21 4.14
CA TRP A 81 12.65 -4.11 3.48
C TRP A 81 12.84 -4.06 1.96
N LEU A 82 12.28 -5.03 1.27
CA LEU A 82 12.22 -5.06 -0.19
C LEU A 82 10.87 -4.53 -0.65
N VAL A 83 10.89 -3.57 -1.57
CA VAL A 83 9.67 -3.02 -2.15
C VAL A 83 9.04 -4.04 -3.10
N VAL A 84 7.72 -4.21 -3.02
CA VAL A 84 7.00 -5.25 -3.76
C VAL A 84 6.07 -4.64 -4.79
N SER A 85 5.26 -3.68 -4.37
CA SER A 85 4.20 -3.13 -5.21
C SER A 85 3.77 -1.74 -4.76
N LYS A 86 3.10 -1.05 -5.67
CA LYS A 86 2.53 0.27 -5.45
C LYS A 86 1.16 0.39 -6.08
N TYR A 87 0.25 1.03 -5.35
CA TYR A 87 -1.05 1.45 -5.83
C TYR A 87 -1.13 2.97 -5.81
N LYS A 88 -1.64 3.57 -6.87
CA LYS A 88 -1.98 4.99 -6.93
C LYS A 88 -3.48 5.15 -7.08
N TYR A 89 -4.03 6.19 -6.46
CA TYR A 89 -5.45 6.45 -6.40
C TYR A 89 -5.70 7.89 -6.88
N GLU A 90 -6.63 8.03 -7.82
CA GLU A 90 -6.96 9.31 -8.44
C GLU A 90 -8.44 9.60 -8.27
N TYR A 91 -8.75 10.86 -7.96
CA TYR A 91 -10.10 11.33 -7.65
C TYR A 91 -10.45 12.48 -8.59
N ASN A 92 -11.73 12.61 -8.90
CA ASN A 92 -12.23 13.78 -9.64
C ASN A 92 -12.39 15.00 -8.71
N ILE A 93 -12.79 16.13 -9.29
CA ILE A 93 -13.03 17.39 -8.56
C ILE A 93 -14.12 17.30 -7.48
N SER A 94 -15.01 16.31 -7.58
CA SER A 94 -16.07 16.05 -6.61
C SER A 94 -15.61 15.11 -5.48
N GLY A 95 -14.35 14.67 -5.50
CA GLY A 95 -13.77 13.74 -4.53
C GLY A 95 -14.12 12.27 -4.77
N GLU A 96 -14.73 11.93 -5.91
CA GLU A 96 -15.07 10.54 -6.25
C GLU A 96 -13.84 9.84 -6.83
N LEU A 97 -13.56 8.61 -6.37
CA LEU A 97 -12.46 7.79 -6.88
C LEU A 97 -12.75 7.36 -8.33
N ILE A 98 -11.86 7.73 -9.26
CA ILE A 98 -12.02 7.44 -10.69
C ILE A 98 -11.06 6.38 -11.20
N ASN A 99 -9.90 6.21 -10.55
CA ASN A 99 -8.88 5.29 -11.02
C ASN A 99 -8.01 4.75 -9.88
N ILE A 100 -7.70 3.46 -9.96
CA ILE A 100 -6.66 2.82 -9.16
C ILE A 100 -5.65 2.20 -10.13
N SER A 101 -4.39 2.59 -10.00
CA SER A 101 -3.29 2.05 -10.81
C SER A 101 -2.39 1.17 -9.95
N TYR A 102 -2.08 -0.04 -10.41
CA TYR A 102 -1.15 -0.97 -9.77
C TYR A 102 0.14 -1.10 -10.57
N MET A 103 1.27 -1.09 -9.86
CA MET A 103 2.58 -1.40 -10.42
C MET A 103 3.32 -2.36 -9.50
N SER A 104 3.92 -3.40 -10.08
CA SER A 104 4.88 -4.25 -9.38
C SER A 104 6.30 -3.67 -9.48
N TRP A 105 7.12 -3.94 -8.49
CA TRP A 105 8.53 -3.60 -8.53
C TRP A 105 9.33 -4.63 -9.35
N ASN A 106 10.27 -4.15 -10.17
CA ASN A 106 11.21 -4.98 -10.90
C ASN A 106 12.57 -4.94 -10.21
N GLU A 107 12.94 -6.04 -9.57
CA GLU A 107 14.19 -6.12 -8.83
C GLU A 107 15.43 -6.08 -9.73
N SER A 108 15.34 -6.58 -10.96
CA SER A 108 16.47 -6.60 -11.90
C SER A 108 16.78 -5.20 -12.44
N SER A 109 15.76 -4.41 -12.79
CA SER A 109 15.95 -3.04 -13.29
C SER A 109 15.91 -1.97 -12.20
N LYS A 110 15.63 -2.35 -10.94
CA LYS A 110 15.46 -1.44 -9.80
C LYS A 110 14.49 -0.29 -10.10
N SER A 111 13.37 -0.63 -10.73
CA SER A 111 12.34 0.32 -11.14
C SER A 111 10.95 -0.29 -11.03
N TRP A 112 9.92 0.56 -11.00
CA TRP A 112 8.54 0.11 -11.21
C TRP A 112 8.41 -0.50 -12.61
N ASN A 113 7.70 -1.62 -12.74
CA ASN A 113 7.34 -2.16 -14.04
C ASN A 113 6.50 -1.12 -14.80
N LYS A 114 6.76 -1.02 -16.10
CA LYS A 114 6.05 -0.08 -17.00
C LYS A 114 4.61 -0.52 -17.25
N ASP A 115 4.33 -1.80 -17.04
CA ASP A 115 2.99 -2.37 -17.14
C ASP A 115 2.18 -1.95 -15.92
N VAL A 116 1.34 -0.93 -16.12
CA VAL A 116 0.39 -0.47 -15.12
C VAL A 116 -0.91 -1.25 -15.30
N GLN A 117 -1.33 -1.96 -14.27
CA GLN A 117 -2.65 -2.58 -14.26
C GLN A 117 -3.66 -1.58 -13.67
N TYR A 118 -4.70 -1.26 -14.44
CA TYR A 118 -5.72 -0.33 -14.00
C TYR A 118 -6.94 -1.07 -13.44
N ALA A 119 -7.47 -0.59 -12.32
CA ALA A 119 -8.81 -0.88 -11.87
C ALA A 119 -9.58 0.45 -11.89
N MET A 120 -10.37 0.66 -12.94
CA MET A 120 -11.21 1.85 -13.07
C MET A 120 -12.59 1.60 -12.44
N TYR A 121 -13.03 2.54 -11.61
CA TYR A 121 -14.42 2.62 -11.16
C TYR A 121 -15.10 3.71 -11.97
N ILE A 122 -15.80 3.33 -13.04
CA ILE A 122 -16.64 4.28 -13.78
C ILE A 122 -18.00 4.31 -13.07
N TYR A 123 -18.28 5.40 -12.36
CA TYR A 123 -19.62 5.71 -11.90
C TYR A 123 -20.35 6.42 -13.02
N ASP A 124 -21.27 5.73 -13.68
CA ASP A 124 -22.22 6.37 -14.58
C ASP A 124 -23.40 6.91 -13.76
N LYS A 125 -23.44 8.23 -13.54
CA LYS A 125 -24.57 8.89 -12.85
C LYS A 125 -25.90 8.76 -13.61
N SER A 126 -25.89 8.27 -14.85
CA SER A 126 -27.10 8.11 -15.68
C SER A 126 -27.71 6.71 -15.68
N ASN A 127 -27.08 5.72 -15.03
CA ASN A 127 -27.55 4.35 -15.06
C ASN A 127 -27.30 3.64 -13.73
N GLU A 128 -28.31 3.61 -12.85
CA GLU A 128 -28.29 3.05 -11.48
C GLU A 128 -27.98 1.52 -11.41
N SER A 129 -27.58 0.88 -12.51
CA SER A 129 -27.58 -0.59 -12.63
C SER A 129 -26.26 -1.25 -13.03
N SER A 130 -25.13 -0.55 -13.14
CA SER A 130 -23.90 -1.23 -13.59
C SER A 130 -22.61 -0.69 -12.97
N PRO A 131 -22.17 -1.24 -11.83
CA PRO A 131 -20.81 -1.04 -11.39
C PRO A 131 -19.88 -2.11 -11.97
N ILE A 132 -18.67 -1.66 -12.28
CA ILE A 132 -17.42 -2.43 -12.48
C ILE A 132 -17.12 -2.89 -13.91
N LYS A 133 -16.24 -2.13 -14.58
CA LYS A 133 -15.44 -2.63 -15.70
C LYS A 133 -14.00 -2.81 -15.23
N TYR A 134 -13.61 -4.06 -14.93
CA TYR A 134 -12.20 -4.40 -14.77
C TYR A 134 -11.50 -4.27 -16.12
N LEU A 135 -10.45 -3.45 -16.22
CA LEU A 135 -9.62 -3.37 -17.41
C LEU A 135 -8.16 -3.61 -17.04
N SER A 136 -7.73 -4.87 -17.06
CA SER A 136 -6.30 -5.18 -17.10
C SER A 136 -5.76 -4.80 -18.48
N VAL A 137 -5.26 -3.58 -18.64
CA VAL A 137 -4.43 -3.24 -19.81
C VAL A 137 -3.02 -3.73 -19.51
N THR A 138 -2.73 -4.97 -19.87
CA THR A 138 -1.34 -5.37 -20.07
C THR A 138 -0.94 -4.78 -21.41
N ASP A 139 -0.16 -3.69 -21.45
CA ASP A 139 0.55 -3.33 -22.69
C ASP A 139 1.70 -4.31 -22.86
N SER A 140 1.36 -5.58 -23.12
CA SER A 140 2.31 -6.53 -23.66
C SER A 140 2.67 -6.03 -25.05
N LYS A 141 3.74 -5.24 -25.14
CA LYS A 141 4.48 -5.15 -26.39
C LYS A 141 5.04 -6.54 -26.69
N ASN A 142 4.22 -7.32 -27.38
CA ASN A 142 4.68 -8.25 -28.38
C ASN A 142 5.78 -7.58 -29.19
N LYS A 143 7.02 -7.95 -28.92
CA LYS A 143 8.01 -8.14 -29.97
C LYS A 143 8.62 -9.53 -29.79
N LYS A 144 7.95 -10.51 -30.38
CA LYS A 144 8.64 -11.58 -31.10
C LYS A 144 9.55 -10.91 -32.15
N TYR A 145 10.85 -11.18 -32.10
CA TYR A 145 11.64 -12.00 -33.03
C TYR A 145 13.09 -11.96 -32.57
#